data_AF-A0A9Q3J792-F1
#
_entry.id   AF-A0A9Q3J792-F1
#
_cell.length_a   1.000
_cell.length_b   1.000
_cell.length_c   1.000
_cell.angle_alpha   90.00
_cell.angle_beta   90.00
_cell.angle_gamma   90.00
#
_symmetry.space_group_name_H-M   'P 1'
#
loop_
_entity.id
_entity.type
_entity.pdbx_description
1 polymer ?
#
loop_
_entity_poly.entity_id
_entity_poly.type
_entity_poly.pdbx_seq_one_letter_code
_entity_poly.pdbx_strand_id
1 'polypeptide(L)'
;MECLCLIWALEKHHYFIYGSVFEAITDCNAVKSLLNSNTPRRHMLRWQIAIQEHRGNITMVHQAGNIHKNSDGLSIWTLPNTSDNTAYVTTSAEPQIPIEGINITEVGTEFFEEVRES
;
A
#
# COMPACT_ATOMS: atom_id res chain seq x y z
N MET A 1 8.75 -1.54 6.69
CA MET A 1 8.41 -0.88 5.42
C MET A 1 6.95 -1.10 5.09
N GLU A 2 6.43 -2.32 5.21
CA GLU A 2 5.05 -2.70 4.88
C GLU A 2 3.92 -1.75 5.30
N CYS A 3 3.89 -1.28 6.55
CA CYS A 3 2.84 -0.33 6.97
C CYS A 3 2.94 1.01 6.24
N LEU A 4 4.15 1.49 5.97
CA LEU A 4 4.37 2.74 5.23
C LEU A 4 3.95 2.56 3.76
N CYS A 5 4.32 1.44 3.13
CA CYS A 5 3.90 1.12 1.77
C CYS A 5 2.37 1.18 1.68
N LEU A 6 1.67 0.50 2.59
CA LEU A 6 0.21 0.53 2.64
C LEU A 6 -0.36 1.95 2.73
N ILE A 7 0.11 2.78 3.69
CA ILE A 7 -0.38 4.17 3.81
C ILE A 7 -0.17 4.92 2.51
N TRP A 8 1.01 4.80 1.91
CA TRP A 8 1.31 5.51 0.68
C TRP A 8 0.40 5.08 -0.48
N ALA A 9 0.06 3.79 -0.60
CA ALA A 9 -0.92 3.39 -1.60
C ALA A 9 -2.32 3.94 -1.34
N LEU A 10 -2.75 3.96 -0.08
CA LEU A 10 -4.03 4.55 0.29
C LEU A 10 -4.07 6.04 -0.07
N GLU A 11 -2.99 6.78 0.19
CA GLU A 11 -2.87 8.19 -0.22
C GLU A 11 -2.90 8.37 -1.74
N LYS A 12 -2.19 7.51 -2.50
CA LYS A 12 -2.14 7.59 -3.97
C LYS A 12 -3.47 7.24 -4.63
N HIS A 13 -4.21 6.31 -4.03
CA HIS A 13 -5.47 5.83 -4.58
C HIS A 13 -6.69 6.46 -3.88
N HIS A 14 -6.48 7.47 -3.03
CA HIS A 14 -7.51 8.10 -2.22
C HIS A 14 -8.78 8.40 -3.03
N TYR A 15 -8.66 9.07 -4.19
CA TYR A 15 -9.80 9.41 -5.03
C TYR A 15 -10.55 8.21 -5.64
N PHE A 16 -9.90 7.06 -5.77
CA PHE A 16 -10.51 5.84 -6.34
C PHE A 16 -11.18 4.96 -5.28
N ILE A 17 -10.65 4.98 -4.06
CA ILE A 17 -11.14 4.13 -2.96
C ILE A 17 -12.04 4.89 -1.97
N TYR A 18 -12.16 6.21 -2.11
CA TYR A 18 -13.00 7.02 -1.24
C TYR A 18 -14.46 6.59 -1.32
N GLY A 19 -15.03 6.17 -0.19
CA GLY A 19 -16.41 5.70 -0.11
C GLY A 19 -16.64 4.25 -0.56
N SER A 20 -15.68 3.63 -1.24
CA SER A 20 -15.76 2.24 -1.71
C SER A 20 -15.33 1.25 -0.62
N VAL A 21 -15.88 0.03 -0.66
CA VAL A 21 -15.39 -1.12 0.13
C VAL A 21 -14.32 -1.82 -0.69
N PHE A 22 -13.15 -2.07 -0.10
CA PHE A 22 -12.03 -2.65 -0.82
C PHE A 22 -11.19 -3.57 0.07
N GLU A 23 -10.38 -4.40 -0.58
CA GLU A 23 -9.45 -5.32 0.08
C GLU A 23 -8.01 -4.86 -0.12
N ALA A 24 -7.25 -4.84 0.99
CA ALA A 24 -5.82 -4.62 0.96
C ALA A 24 -5.12 -5.97 1.14
N ILE A 25 -4.49 -6.45 0.06
CA ILE A 25 -3.77 -7.72 0.02
C ILE A 25 -2.29 -7.46 0.32
N THR A 26 -1.73 -8.19 1.27
CA THR A 26 -0.33 -8.06 1.69
C THR A 26 0.23 -9.43 2.09
N ASP A 27 1.52 -9.65 1.86
CA ASP A 27 2.25 -10.82 2.36
C ASP A 27 2.77 -10.62 3.80
N CYS A 28 2.46 -9.47 4.41
CA CYS A 28 2.92 -9.11 5.74
C CYS A 28 1.86 -9.33 6.83
N ASN A 29 2.07 -10.34 7.67
CA ASN A 29 1.23 -10.60 8.84
C ASN A 29 1.15 -9.43 9.84
N ALA A 30 2.17 -8.57 9.91
CA ALA A 30 2.18 -7.43 10.83
C ALA A 30 1.09 -6.39 10.48
N VAL A 31 0.81 -6.23 9.19
CA VAL A 31 -0.21 -5.31 8.68
C VAL A 31 -1.62 -5.83 8.99
N LYS A 32 -1.83 -7.16 8.97
CA LYS A 32 -3.09 -7.76 9.43
C LYS A 32 -3.37 -7.50 10.91
N SER A 33 -2.31 -7.48 11.73
CA SER A 33 -2.44 -7.15 13.16
C SER A 33 -2.74 -5.67 13.41
N LEU A 34 -2.48 -4.78 12.44
CA LEU A 34 -2.62 -3.33 12.60
C LEU A 34 -4.07 -2.91 12.85
N LEU A 35 -5.03 -3.49 12.11
CA LEU A 35 -6.45 -3.14 12.24
C LEU A 35 -7.15 -3.85 13.41
N ASN A 36 -6.64 -5.03 13.77
CA ASN A 36 -7.27 -5.92 14.74
C ASN A 36 -6.76 -5.74 16.19
N SER A 37 -5.65 -5.04 16.40
CA SER A 37 -5.10 -4.86 17.75
C SER A 37 -5.81 -3.74 18.52
N ASN A 38 -6.48 -4.11 19.62
CA ASN A 38 -7.05 -3.16 20.59
C ASN A 38 -5.98 -2.36 21.36
N THR A 39 -4.73 -2.83 21.38
CA THR A 39 -3.62 -2.14 22.05
C THR A 39 -2.42 -2.07 21.11
N PRO A 40 -2.35 -1.05 20.23
CA PRO A 40 -1.20 -0.86 19.37
C PRO A 40 0.05 -0.57 20.19
N ARG A 41 1.19 -1.14 19.79
CA ARG A 41 2.50 -0.66 20.26
C ARG A 41 2.66 0.81 19.84
N ARG A 42 3.35 1.64 20.64
CA ARG A 42 3.51 3.09 20.37
C ARG A 42 3.91 3.44 18.93
N HIS A 43 4.80 2.66 18.32
CA HIS A 43 5.24 2.91 16.93
C HIS A 43 4.18 2.57 15.87
N MET A 44 3.20 1.75 16.22
CA MET A 44 2.13 1.26 15.37
C MET A 44 0.90 2.16 15.39
N LEU A 45 0.71 2.91 16.48
CA LEU A 45 -0.39 3.86 16.65
C LEU A 45 -0.45 4.90 15.52
N ARG A 46 0.71 5.37 15.03
CA ARG A 46 0.77 6.32 13.90
C ARG A 46 0.06 5.78 12.66
N TRP A 47 0.23 4.48 12.39
CA TRP A 47 -0.34 3.83 11.21
C TRP A 47 -1.81 3.50 11.41
N GLN A 48 -2.23 3.18 12.64
CA GLN A 48 -3.65 3.02 12.96
C GLN A 48 -4.43 4.31 12.77
N ILE A 49 -3.86 5.45 13.16
CA ILE A 49 -4.48 6.77 12.95
C ILE A 49 -4.56 7.07 11.45
N ALA A 50 -3.50 6.80 10.69
CA ALA A 50 -3.48 7.03 9.25
C ALA A 50 -4.53 6.21 8.48
N ILE A 51 -4.80 4.96 8.89
CA ILE A 51 -5.81 4.10 8.23
C ILE A 51 -7.22 4.36 8.77
N GLN A 52 -7.38 5.17 9.82
CA GLN A 52 -8.66 5.36 10.49
C GLN A 52 -9.78 5.82 9.54
N GLU A 53 -9.43 6.62 8.53
CA GLU A 53 -10.35 7.07 7.48
C GLU A 53 -10.95 5.90 6.68
N HIS A 54 -10.13 4.91 6.34
CA HIS A 54 -10.55 3.75 5.55
C HIS A 54 -11.02 2.57 6.40
N ARG A 55 -10.90 2.63 7.74
CA ARG A 55 -11.10 1.49 8.65
C ARG A 55 -12.48 0.82 8.53
N GLY A 56 -13.52 1.57 8.18
CA GLY A 56 -14.88 1.03 8.00
C GLY A 56 -15.06 0.23 6.70
N ASN A 57 -14.18 0.47 5.71
CA ASN A 57 -14.38 0.00 4.34
C ASN A 57 -13.21 -0.87 3.83
N ILE A 58 -12.13 -1.01 4.59
CA ILE A 58 -10.94 -1.78 4.23
C ILE A 58 -10.94 -3.16 4.89
N THR A 59 -10.76 -4.21 4.10
CA THR A 59 -10.53 -5.58 4.59
C THR A 59 -9.08 -6.00 4.34
N MET A 60 -8.38 -6.47 5.38
CA MET A 60 -6.98 -6.90 5.25
C MET A 60 -6.87 -8.39 4.97
N VAL A 61 -6.32 -8.73 3.81
CA VAL A 61 -6.12 -10.11 3.37
C VAL A 61 -4.61 -10.41 3.36
N HIS A 62 -4.22 -11.46 4.08
CA HIS A 62 -2.84 -11.92 4.03
C HIS A 62 -2.69 -13.03 3.00
N GLN A 63 -1.80 -12.84 2.02
CA GLN A 63 -1.52 -13.83 0.98
C GLN A 63 -0.01 -14.08 0.90
N ALA A 64 0.42 -15.33 1.07
CA ALA A 64 1.83 -15.70 1.06
C ALA A 64 2.46 -15.39 -0.32
N GLY A 65 3.67 -14.80 -0.31
CA GLY A 65 4.35 -14.16 -1.45
C GLY A 65 4.67 -15.01 -2.69
N ASN A 66 4.11 -16.20 -2.86
CA ASN A 66 4.29 -16.97 -4.10
C ASN A 66 3.50 -16.38 -5.30
N ILE A 67 2.55 -15.48 -5.02
CA ILE A 67 1.58 -14.92 -5.98
C ILE A 67 1.85 -13.42 -6.24
N HIS A 68 2.62 -12.75 -5.38
CA HIS A 68 2.98 -11.33 -5.50
C HIS A 68 4.24 -11.07 -6.35
N LYS A 69 4.53 -11.89 -7.37
CA LYS A 69 5.67 -11.65 -8.28
C LYS A 69 5.60 -10.29 -8.97
N ASN A 70 4.41 -9.75 -9.14
CA ASN A 70 4.13 -8.44 -9.72
C ASN A 70 4.49 -7.27 -8.78
N SER A 71 4.30 -7.43 -7.47
CA SER A 71 4.61 -6.43 -6.43
C SER A 71 6.05 -6.56 -5.95
N ASP A 72 6.52 -7.79 -5.74
CA ASP A 72 7.91 -8.09 -5.38
C ASP A 72 8.89 -7.69 -6.49
N GLY A 73 8.44 -7.74 -7.75
CA GLY A 73 9.22 -7.22 -8.87
C GLY A 73 9.56 -5.74 -8.71
N LEU A 74 8.64 -4.91 -8.19
CA LEU A 74 8.92 -3.48 -8.00
C LEU A 74 9.84 -3.25 -6.80
N SER A 75 9.62 -3.95 -5.68
CA SER A 75 10.44 -3.79 -4.47
C SER A 75 11.88 -4.30 -4.62
N ILE A 76 12.12 -5.25 -5.53
CA ILE A 76 13.43 -5.84 -5.80
C ILE A 76 14.20 -5.07 -6.89
N TRP A 77 13.52 -4.44 -7.87
CA TRP A 77 14.14 -3.76 -9.00
C TRP A 77 14.10 -2.22 -8.88
N THR A 78 14.68 -1.70 -7.79
CA THR A 78 14.82 -0.25 -7.61
C THR A 78 15.71 0.37 -8.70
N LEU A 79 15.23 1.43 -9.35
CA LEU A 79 16.04 2.19 -10.30
C LEU A 79 17.24 2.80 -9.55
N PRO A 80 18.46 2.76 -10.12
CA PRO A 80 19.61 3.39 -9.49
C PRO A 80 19.36 4.89 -9.28
N ASN A 81 19.82 5.44 -8.16
CA ASN A 81 19.76 6.87 -7.85
C ASN A 81 20.81 7.66 -8.65
N THR A 82 20.72 7.58 -9.97
CA THR A 82 21.54 8.31 -10.94
C THR A 82 20.84 9.60 -11.38
N SER A 83 21.60 10.59 -11.86
CA SER A 83 21.05 11.89 -12.33
C SER A 83 20.00 11.77 -13.46
N ASP A 84 20.00 10.63 -14.16
CA ASP A 84 19.05 10.33 -15.22
C ASP A 84 17.69 9.82 -14.69
N ASN A 85 17.60 9.51 -13.39
CA ASN A 85 16.34 9.15 -12.73
C ASN A 85 15.56 10.43 -12.41
N THR A 86 14.30 10.53 -12.86
CA THR A 86 13.43 11.68 -12.57
C THR A 86 13.14 11.86 -11.08
N ALA A 87 13.35 10.83 -10.27
CA ALA A 87 13.27 10.85 -8.81
C ALA A 87 14.65 10.97 -8.13
N TYR A 88 15.69 11.44 -8.85
CA TYR A 88 17.04 11.63 -8.31
C TYR A 88 17.03 12.57 -7.10
N VAL A 89 17.68 12.13 -6.01
CA VAL A 89 17.88 12.95 -4.80
C VAL A 89 19.36 13.07 -4.51
N THR A 90 19.85 14.32 -4.41
CA THR A 90 21.21 14.63 -3.98
C THR A 90 21.42 14.15 -2.54
N THR A 91 22.39 13.26 -2.32
CA THR A 91 22.64 12.46 -1.11
C THR A 91 23.07 13.27 0.15
N SER A 92 22.60 14.49 0.33
CA SER A 92 22.90 15.35 1.50
C SER A 92 21.82 15.34 2.60
N ALA A 93 20.78 14.52 2.47
CA ALA A 93 19.78 14.30 3.50
C ALA A 93 19.61 12.80 3.73
N GLU A 94 19.36 12.40 4.97
CA GLU A 94 19.25 11.01 5.45
C GLU A 94 18.47 10.10 4.49
N PRO A 95 18.85 8.82 4.35
CA PRO A 95 18.28 7.92 3.35
C PRO A 95 16.77 7.76 3.58
N GLN A 96 15.99 8.44 2.75
CA GLN A 96 14.56 8.24 2.66
C GLN A 96 14.35 6.95 1.86
N ILE A 97 13.91 5.91 2.56
CA ILE A 97 13.65 4.59 1.98
C ILE A 97 12.67 4.79 0.81
N PRO A 98 13.03 4.39 -0.42
CA PRO A 98 12.19 4.60 -1.58
C PRO A 98 10.87 3.87 -1.39
N ILE A 99 9.77 4.55 -1.72
CA ILE A 99 8.45 3.97 -1.57
C ILE A 99 8.18 3.13 -2.81
N GLU A 100 8.24 1.81 -2.59
CA GLU A 100 8.09 0.80 -3.62
C GLU A 100 6.61 0.59 -3.93
N GLY A 101 6.27 0.73 -5.21
CA GLY A 101 4.90 0.79 -5.70
C GLY A 101 4.05 -0.40 -5.27
N ILE A 102 2.78 -0.14 -4.99
CA ILE A 102 1.76 -1.16 -4.73
C ILE A 102 1.05 -1.49 -6.04
N ASN A 103 0.95 -2.79 -6.32
CA ASN A 103 0.18 -3.32 -7.43
C ASN A 103 -1.23 -3.68 -6.94
N ILE A 104 -2.26 -3.03 -7.49
CA ILE A 104 -3.66 -3.42 -7.28
C ILE A 104 -3.99 -4.47 -8.33
N THR A 105 -3.89 -5.75 -7.97
CA THR A 105 -4.03 -6.83 -8.94
C THR A 105 -5.46 -7.27 -9.25
N GLU A 106 -6.45 -6.86 -8.46
CA GLU A 106 -7.85 -7.26 -8.68
C GLU A 106 -8.77 -6.10 -8.40
N VAL A 107 -8.95 -5.25 -9.41
CA VAL A 107 -10.20 -4.50 -9.52
C VAL A 107 -11.22 -5.51 -10.05
N GLY A 108 -12.20 -5.88 -9.23
CA GLY A 108 -13.22 -6.86 -9.61
C GLY A 108 -13.90 -6.48 -10.92
N THR A 109 -14.28 -7.48 -11.74
CA THR A 109 -14.97 -7.25 -13.02
C THR A 109 -16.23 -6.39 -12.85
N GLU A 110 -16.84 -6.45 -11.68
CA GLU A 110 -17.99 -5.64 -11.26
C GLU A 110 -17.75 -4.13 -11.44
N PHE A 111 -16.58 -3.62 -11.07
CA PHE A 111 -16.23 -2.20 -11.26
C PHE A 111 -16.20 -1.81 -12.75
N PHE A 112 -15.64 -2.69 -13.60
CA PHE A 112 -15.56 -2.41 -15.04
C PHE A 112 -16.91 -2.50 -15.73
N GLU A 113 -17.80 -3.39 -15.27
CA GLU A 113 -19.18 -3.45 -15.76
C GLU A 113 -19.98 -2.21 -15.34
N GLU A 114 -19.83 -1.76 -14.09
CA GLU A 114 -20.53 -0.58 -13.57
C GLU A 114 -20.12 0.72 -14.29
N VAL A 115 -18.83 0.85 -14.64
CA VAL A 115 -18.33 1.95 -15.49
C VAL A 115 -18.82 1.85 -16.93
N ARG A 116 -19.03 0.64 -17.45
CA ARG A 116 -19.51 0.41 -18.82
C ARG A 116 -21.00 0.70 -18.98
N GLU A 117 -21.76 0.61 -17.89
CA GLU A 117 -23.20 0.87 -17.86
C GLU A 117 -23.58 2.33 -17.52
N SER A 118 -22.63 3.17 -17.08
CA SER A 118 -22.79 4.64 -16.94
C SER A 118 -22.55 5.40 -18.24
#